data_AF-A0A1M6ML21-F1
#
_entry.id   AF-A0A1M6ML21-F1
#
_cell.length_a   1.000
_cell.length_b   1.000
_cell.length_c   1.000
_cell.angle_alpha   90.00
_cell.angle_beta   90.00
_cell.angle_gamma   90.00
#
_symmetry.space_group_name_H-M   'P 1'
#
loop_
_entity.id
_entity.type
_entity.pdbx_description
1 polymer ?
#
loop_
_entity_poly.entity_id
_entity_poly.type
_entity_poly.pdbx_seq_one_letter_code
_entity_poly.pdbx_strand_id
1 'polypeptide(L)'
;MKNILTYILLIFIFSCASTKQKEKLIGNWYSNSDDNYGFIEFQFYNDSLIVYDKLGKEFSQWEVNENKIQLTNINGFTNKKELTYSYKLGKSNELLNLKILGDTIIQLPELVKAKNTYDFFQKNIGIIIDLPIKENELTQIGFPDNLTFNIYAGFSNNSLIVKTDFSSDLKNLEKEVTDFKKNSREELKTFLRFNLIADKNITESQMDSIKDQLKRTSIERIFRTYKNKQTDYENNLNWFGQKE
;
A
#
# COMPACT_ATOMS: atom_id res chain seq x y z
N MET A 1 -6.54 -48.49 -25.41
CA MET A 1 -7.50 -47.79 -24.52
C MET A 1 -6.94 -47.49 -23.11
N LYS A 2 -6.24 -48.42 -22.43
CA LYS A 2 -5.64 -48.18 -21.10
C LYS A 2 -4.70 -46.95 -21.05
N ASN A 3 -3.87 -46.75 -22.08
CA ASN A 3 -2.91 -45.64 -22.10
C ASN A 3 -3.58 -44.27 -22.37
N ILE A 4 -4.64 -44.21 -23.19
CA ILE A 4 -5.35 -42.96 -23.49
C ILE A 4 -6.07 -42.42 -22.25
N LEU A 5 -6.66 -43.30 -21.44
CA LEU A 5 -7.27 -42.92 -20.16
C LEU A 5 -6.24 -42.36 -19.18
N THR A 6 -5.03 -42.93 -19.15
CA THR A 6 -3.92 -42.42 -18.32
C THR A 6 -3.46 -41.03 -18.77
N TYR A 7 -3.37 -40.77 -20.08
CA TYR A 7 -3.01 -39.44 -20.60
C TYR A 7 -4.09 -38.39 -20.31
N ILE A 8 -5.37 -38.73 -20.48
CA ILE A 8 -6.48 -37.84 -20.12
C ILE A 8 -6.46 -37.54 -18.60
N LEU A 9 -6.26 -38.55 -17.77
CA LEU A 9 -6.17 -38.39 -16.32
C LEU A 9 -4.99 -37.49 -15.91
N LEU A 10 -3.81 -37.68 -16.51
CA LEU A 10 -2.64 -36.82 -16.29
C LEU A 10 -2.92 -35.36 -16.66
N ILE A 11 -3.55 -35.11 -17.82
CA ILE A 11 -3.92 -33.76 -18.27
C ILE A 11 -4.88 -33.09 -17.27
N PHE A 12 -5.87 -33.82 -16.75
CA PHE A 12 -6.80 -33.30 -15.74
C PHE A 12 -6.11 -32.99 -14.40
N ILE A 13 -5.16 -33.82 -13.95
CA ILE A 13 -4.44 -33.59 -12.68
C ILE A 13 -3.52 -32.36 -12.78
N PHE A 14 -2.77 -32.22 -13.88
CA PHE A 14 -1.89 -31.07 -14.10
C PHE A 14 -2.66 -29.76 -14.28
N SER A 15 -3.80 -29.80 -14.99
CA SER A 15 -4.67 -28.63 -15.13
C SER A 15 -5.25 -28.21 -13.78
N CYS A 16 -5.62 -29.15 -12.91
CA CYS A 16 -6.21 -28.82 -11.62
C CYS A 16 -5.18 -28.22 -10.63
N ALA A 17 -3.93 -28.66 -10.70
CA ALA A 17 -2.84 -28.10 -9.88
C ALA A 17 -2.47 -26.67 -10.28
N SER A 18 -2.38 -26.38 -11.59
CA SER A 18 -2.10 -25.03 -12.09
C SER A 18 -3.24 -24.07 -11.78
N THR A 19 -4.51 -24.50 -11.92
CA THR A 19 -5.68 -23.68 -11.52
C THR A 19 -5.63 -23.32 -10.04
N LYS A 20 -5.34 -24.27 -9.15
CA LYS A 20 -5.23 -24.01 -7.70
C LYS A 20 -4.09 -23.06 -7.34
N GLN A 21 -2.98 -23.06 -8.09
CA GLN A 21 -1.89 -22.11 -7.88
C GLN A 21 -2.28 -20.72 -8.37
N LYS A 22 -2.93 -20.65 -9.53
CA LYS A 22 -3.44 -19.42 -10.12
C LYS A 22 -4.39 -18.70 -9.15
N GLU A 23 -5.36 -19.41 -8.59
CA GLU A 23 -6.32 -18.87 -7.61
C GLU A 23 -5.66 -18.21 -6.40
N LYS A 24 -4.51 -18.71 -5.92
CA LYS A 24 -3.79 -18.11 -4.78
C LYS A 24 -3.19 -16.74 -5.12
N LEU A 25 -2.75 -16.57 -6.36
CA LEU A 25 -2.13 -15.35 -6.86
C LEU A 25 -3.15 -14.29 -7.26
N ILE A 26 -4.38 -14.68 -7.65
CA ILE A 26 -5.43 -13.72 -8.00
C ILE A 26 -5.68 -12.70 -6.88
N GLY A 27 -5.78 -11.43 -7.26
CA GLY A 27 -5.96 -10.28 -6.39
C GLY A 27 -4.86 -9.23 -6.53
N ASN A 28 -4.89 -8.26 -5.63
CA ASN A 28 -3.98 -7.12 -5.65
C ASN A 28 -2.85 -7.32 -4.64
N TRP A 29 -1.64 -6.96 -5.06
CA TRP A 29 -0.42 -7.12 -4.29
C TRP A 29 0.38 -5.84 -4.34
N TYR A 30 0.80 -5.36 -3.17
CA TYR A 30 1.34 -4.01 -3.03
C TYR A 30 2.70 -4.03 -2.34
N SER A 31 3.54 -3.06 -2.67
CA SER A 31 4.74 -2.77 -1.90
C SER A 31 5.06 -1.28 -1.94
N ASN A 32 5.69 -0.78 -0.89
CA ASN A 32 6.14 0.59 -0.75
C ASN A 32 7.59 0.62 -0.21
N SER A 33 8.39 -0.35 -0.67
CA SER A 33 9.52 -0.87 0.10
C SER A 33 10.75 0.00 0.20
N ASP A 34 10.97 0.96 -0.69
CA ASP A 34 12.09 1.92 -0.61
C ASP A 34 11.99 3.02 -1.68
N ASP A 35 12.92 3.99 -1.61
CA ASP A 35 13.09 5.08 -2.58
C ASP A 35 13.42 4.59 -4.01
N ASN A 36 13.94 3.36 -4.17
CA ASN A 36 14.35 2.85 -5.48
C ASN A 36 13.16 2.39 -6.31
N TYR A 37 12.18 1.75 -5.67
CA TYR A 37 11.01 1.18 -6.31
C TYR A 37 9.76 2.04 -6.16
N GLY A 38 9.65 2.79 -5.07
CA GLY A 38 8.45 3.55 -4.73
C GLY A 38 7.26 2.63 -4.46
N PHE A 39 6.05 3.13 -4.74
CA PHE A 39 4.84 2.32 -4.69
C PHE A 39 4.76 1.40 -5.91
N ILE A 40 4.56 0.11 -5.66
CA ILE A 40 4.32 -0.91 -6.69
C ILE A 40 3.00 -1.62 -6.40
N GLU A 41 2.22 -1.86 -7.45
CA GLU A 41 1.01 -2.68 -7.41
C GLU A 41 1.04 -3.72 -8.53
N PHE A 42 0.73 -4.97 -8.19
CA PHE A 42 0.44 -6.05 -9.13
C PHE A 42 -1.02 -6.48 -8.96
N GLN A 43 -1.81 -6.39 -10.02
CA GLN A 43 -3.20 -6.85 -10.07
C GLN A 43 -3.31 -8.10 -10.94
N PHE A 44 -3.39 -9.26 -10.31
CA PHE A 44 -3.52 -10.54 -10.99
C PHE A 44 -5.00 -10.85 -11.25
N TYR A 45 -5.38 -10.88 -12.52
CA TYR A 45 -6.67 -11.37 -13.02
C TYR A 45 -6.54 -12.75 -13.64
N ASN A 46 -7.66 -13.36 -14.05
CA ASN A 46 -7.66 -14.74 -14.57
C ASN A 46 -6.83 -14.93 -15.84
N ASP A 47 -6.63 -13.91 -16.66
CA ASP A 47 -5.92 -13.99 -17.94
C ASP A 47 -4.89 -12.87 -18.14
N SER A 48 -4.87 -11.90 -17.22
CA SER A 48 -4.11 -10.66 -17.36
C SER A 48 -3.48 -10.25 -16.03
N LEU A 49 -2.34 -9.57 -16.15
CA LEU A 49 -1.64 -8.94 -15.06
C LEU A 49 -1.47 -7.46 -15.42
N ILE A 50 -1.92 -6.59 -14.51
CA ILE A 50 -1.63 -5.17 -14.55
C ILE A 50 -0.58 -4.87 -13.50
N VAL A 51 0.45 -4.12 -13.87
CA VAL A 51 1.48 -3.63 -12.94
C VAL A 51 1.45 -2.11 -12.96
N TYR A 52 1.45 -1.49 -11.79
CA TYR A 52 1.72 -0.06 -11.63
C TYR A 52 3.02 0.10 -10.86
N ASP A 53 3.96 0.86 -11.43
CA ASP A 53 5.19 1.25 -10.77
C ASP A 53 5.55 2.70 -11.13
N LYS A 54 6.76 3.15 -10.77
CA LYS A 54 7.25 4.50 -11.08
C LYS A 54 7.35 4.83 -12.58
N LEU A 55 7.41 3.83 -13.45
CA LEU A 55 7.45 3.99 -14.91
C LEU A 55 6.05 4.04 -15.51
N GLY A 56 5.02 3.71 -14.72
CA GLY A 56 3.62 3.83 -15.07
C GLY A 56 2.93 2.47 -15.08
N LYS A 57 1.95 2.34 -15.98
CA LYS A 57 1.11 1.15 -16.10
C LYS A 57 1.65 0.20 -17.16
N GLU A 58 1.82 -1.07 -16.78
CA GLU A 58 2.07 -2.17 -17.69
C GLU A 58 0.89 -3.15 -17.69
N PHE A 59 0.64 -3.77 -18.85
CA PHE A 59 -0.35 -4.82 -19.04
C PHE A 59 0.29 -6.02 -19.72
N SER A 60 0.00 -7.23 -19.24
CA SER A 60 0.50 -8.47 -19.83
C SER A 60 -0.50 -9.61 -19.67
N GLN A 61 -0.36 -10.64 -20.50
CA GLN A 61 -0.96 -11.94 -20.24
C GLN A 61 -0.05 -12.77 -19.36
N TRP A 62 -0.61 -13.66 -18.54
CA TRP A 62 0.20 -14.49 -17.66
C TRP A 62 -0.31 -15.91 -17.46
N GLU A 63 0.66 -16.80 -17.27
CA GLU A 63 0.47 -18.17 -16.85
C GLU A 63 1.36 -18.50 -15.65
N VAL A 64 0.98 -19.53 -14.91
CA VAL A 64 1.71 -19.95 -13.71
C VAL A 64 1.85 -21.46 -13.67
N ASN A 65 3.03 -21.89 -13.22
CA ASN A 65 3.30 -23.25 -12.79
C ASN A 65 3.89 -23.23 -11.37
N GLU A 66 4.39 -24.37 -10.89
CA GLU A 66 4.72 -24.55 -9.47
C GLU A 66 5.64 -23.49 -8.86
N ASN A 67 6.56 -22.91 -9.64
CA ASN A 67 7.51 -21.93 -9.15
C ASN A 67 7.77 -20.75 -10.10
N LYS A 68 7.06 -20.66 -11.23
CA LYS A 68 7.23 -19.59 -12.20
C LYS A 68 5.92 -18.92 -12.59
N ILE A 69 6.00 -17.61 -12.76
CA ILE A 69 4.99 -16.80 -13.44
C ILE A 69 5.61 -16.36 -14.76
N GLN A 70 4.99 -16.74 -15.87
CA GLN A 70 5.43 -16.35 -17.21
C GLN A 70 4.49 -15.28 -17.75
N LEU A 71 5.07 -14.13 -18.11
CA LEU A 71 4.38 -13.03 -18.76
C LEU A 71 4.64 -13.06 -20.26
N THR A 72 3.61 -12.74 -21.04
CA THR A 72 3.67 -12.57 -22.49
C THR A 72 2.92 -11.30 -22.91
N ASN A 73 3.22 -10.77 -24.10
CA ASN A 73 2.55 -9.59 -24.66
C ASN A 73 2.56 -8.39 -23.69
N ILE A 74 3.75 -8.08 -23.15
CA ILE A 74 3.92 -7.03 -22.14
C ILE A 74 3.93 -5.67 -22.84
N ASN A 75 2.92 -4.86 -22.56
CA ASN A 75 2.75 -3.51 -23.09
C ASN A 75 2.87 -2.49 -21.95
N GLY A 76 3.68 -1.46 -22.11
CA GLY A 76 3.96 -0.49 -21.05
C GLY A 76 4.95 0.58 -21.49
N PHE A 77 5.79 1.05 -20.57
CA PHE A 77 6.85 2.01 -20.90
C PHE A 77 7.82 1.46 -21.95
N THR A 78 8.15 0.17 -21.86
CA THR A 78 8.85 -0.56 -22.93
C THR A 78 8.14 -1.87 -23.22
N ASN A 79 7.77 -2.07 -24.49
CA ASN A 79 7.11 -3.32 -24.89
C ASN A 79 8.13 -4.47 -24.88
N LYS A 80 7.75 -5.60 -24.27
CA LYS A 80 8.57 -6.80 -24.18
C LYS A 80 7.75 -8.00 -24.62
N LYS A 81 8.39 -8.96 -25.30
CA LYS A 81 7.71 -10.18 -25.73
C LYS A 81 7.38 -11.09 -24.55
N GLU A 82 8.34 -11.26 -23.64
CA GLU A 82 8.23 -12.19 -22.53
C GLU A 82 9.05 -11.74 -21.32
N LEU A 83 8.62 -12.17 -20.14
CA LEU A 83 9.34 -12.03 -18.87
C LEU A 83 8.94 -13.21 -17.98
N THR A 84 9.89 -13.78 -17.24
CA THR A 84 9.56 -14.85 -16.29
C THR A 84 10.03 -14.46 -14.90
N TYR A 85 9.13 -14.58 -13.92
CA TYR A 85 9.47 -14.49 -12.52
C TYR A 85 9.58 -15.90 -11.93
N SER A 86 10.61 -16.16 -11.13
CA SER A 86 10.46 -17.11 -10.03
C SER A 86 9.64 -16.45 -8.92
N TYR A 87 8.73 -17.19 -8.31
CA TYR A 87 7.91 -16.68 -7.22
C TYR A 87 7.89 -17.60 -6.00
N LYS A 88 7.62 -17.01 -4.84
CA LYS A 88 7.37 -17.73 -3.59
C LYS A 88 6.24 -17.05 -2.81
N LEU A 89 5.23 -17.84 -2.47
CA LEU A 89 4.17 -17.41 -1.56
C LEU A 89 4.56 -17.70 -0.10
N GLY A 90 4.23 -16.79 0.79
CA GLY A 90 4.28 -17.00 2.24
C GLY A 90 3.27 -18.08 2.69
N LYS A 91 3.43 -18.60 3.91
CA LYS A 91 2.57 -19.70 4.43
C LYS A 91 1.07 -19.35 4.44
N SER A 92 0.73 -18.08 4.64
CA SER A 92 -0.63 -17.55 4.64
C SER A 92 -1.15 -17.18 3.25
N ASN A 93 -0.30 -17.20 2.21
CA ASN A 93 -0.56 -16.60 0.90
C ASN A 93 -0.87 -15.09 0.94
N GLU A 94 -0.42 -14.38 1.98
CA GLU A 94 -0.55 -12.92 2.10
C GLU A 94 0.73 -12.17 1.69
N LEU A 95 1.82 -12.90 1.47
CA LEU A 95 3.12 -12.36 1.05
C LEU A 95 3.57 -13.04 -0.24
N LEU A 96 4.04 -12.26 -1.20
CA LEU A 96 4.54 -12.71 -2.49
C LEU A 96 5.93 -12.12 -2.74
N ASN A 97 6.89 -13.02 -2.92
CA ASN A 97 8.25 -12.65 -3.33
C ASN A 97 8.42 -12.98 -4.81
N LEU A 98 8.89 -12.02 -5.59
CA LEU A 98 9.15 -12.16 -7.02
C LEU A 98 10.64 -11.93 -7.30
N LYS A 99 11.18 -12.71 -8.24
CA LYS A 99 12.53 -12.50 -8.77
C LYS A 99 12.53 -12.75 -10.26
N ILE A 100 13.06 -11.80 -11.03
CA ILE A 100 13.20 -11.94 -12.48
C ILE A 100 14.21 -13.05 -12.77
N LEU A 101 13.82 -14.06 -13.54
CA LEU A 101 14.73 -15.12 -13.97
C LEU A 101 15.74 -14.58 -14.99
N GLY A 102 17.01 -14.92 -14.81
CA GLY A 102 18.10 -14.42 -15.66
C GLY A 102 18.65 -13.06 -15.21
N ASP A 103 18.01 -12.40 -14.25
CA ASP A 103 18.50 -11.18 -13.62
C ASP A 103 18.89 -11.47 -12.17
N THR A 104 20.16 -11.22 -11.84
CA THR A 104 20.69 -11.40 -10.48
C THR A 104 20.83 -10.07 -9.73
N ILE A 105 20.61 -8.95 -10.40
CA ILE A 105 20.82 -7.60 -9.88
C ILE A 105 19.50 -7.04 -9.33
N ILE A 106 18.41 -7.19 -10.08
CA ILE A 106 17.10 -6.67 -9.68
C ILE A 106 16.44 -7.63 -8.68
N GLN A 107 16.32 -7.18 -7.43
CA GLN A 107 15.52 -7.83 -6.41
C GLN A 107 14.27 -7.01 -6.18
N LEU A 108 13.11 -7.56 -6.57
CA LEU A 108 11.84 -6.93 -6.28
C LEU A 108 11.57 -7.04 -4.78
N PRO A 109 10.90 -6.03 -4.20
CA PRO A 109 10.51 -6.11 -2.82
C PRO A 109 9.43 -7.16 -2.58
N GLU A 110 9.26 -7.53 -1.32
CA GLU A 110 8.13 -8.34 -0.91
C GLU A 110 6.82 -7.57 -1.15
N LEU A 111 5.86 -8.25 -1.76
CA LEU A 111 4.53 -7.73 -2.03
C LEU A 111 3.54 -8.30 -1.00
N VAL A 112 2.69 -7.44 -0.47
CA VAL A 112 1.63 -7.78 0.49
C VAL A 112 0.29 -7.81 -0.22
N LYS A 113 -0.46 -8.90 -0.04
CA LYS A 113 -1.81 -9.01 -0.58
C LYS A 113 -2.72 -8.01 0.14
N ALA A 114 -3.51 -7.22 -0.59
CA ALA A 114 -4.53 -6.35 -0.01
C ALA A 114 -5.72 -6.20 -0.94
N LYS A 115 -6.86 -5.74 -0.41
CA LYS A 115 -8.06 -5.53 -1.22
C LYS A 115 -7.91 -4.34 -2.16
N ASN A 116 -7.31 -3.28 -1.66
CA ASN A 116 -7.10 -2.00 -2.34
C ASN A 116 -5.98 -1.22 -1.63
N THR A 117 -5.64 -0.04 -2.14
CA THR A 117 -4.54 0.78 -1.61
C THR A 117 -4.79 1.20 -0.15
N TYR A 118 -6.04 1.46 0.24
CA TYR A 118 -6.40 1.80 1.62
C TYR A 118 -6.20 0.62 2.59
N ASP A 119 -6.63 -0.59 2.22
CA ASP A 119 -6.38 -1.81 3.00
C ASP A 119 -4.88 -2.07 3.16
N PHE A 120 -4.10 -1.87 2.09
CA PHE A 120 -2.64 -1.99 2.15
C PHE A 120 -2.03 -0.97 3.13
N PHE A 121 -2.45 0.29 3.08
CA PHE A 121 -2.01 1.31 4.04
C PHE A 121 -2.30 0.91 5.48
N GLN A 122 -3.52 0.47 5.79
CA GLN A 122 -3.90 0.05 7.13
C GLN A 122 -3.06 -1.13 7.62
N LYS A 123 -2.77 -2.11 6.75
CA LYS A 123 -1.85 -3.22 7.06
C LYS A 123 -0.45 -2.72 7.37
N ASN A 124 0.08 -1.79 6.57
CA ASN A 124 1.41 -1.22 6.77
C ASN A 124 1.51 -0.44 8.09
N ILE A 125 0.53 0.40 8.41
CA ILE A 125 0.52 1.12 9.69
C ILE A 125 0.09 0.22 10.87
N GLY A 126 -0.47 -0.95 10.64
CA GLY A 126 -0.90 -1.88 11.70
C GLY A 126 -2.05 -1.36 12.57
N ILE A 127 -2.88 -0.45 12.05
CA ILE A 127 -4.03 0.13 12.76
C ILE A 127 -5.25 0.08 11.85
N ILE A 128 -6.40 -0.31 12.43
CA ILE A 128 -7.69 -0.22 11.74
C ILE A 128 -8.26 1.18 11.94
N ILE A 129 -8.53 1.88 10.84
CA ILE A 129 -9.06 3.23 10.83
C ILE A 129 -10.23 3.24 9.85
N ASP A 130 -11.42 3.61 10.33
CA ASP A 130 -12.52 4.02 9.45
C ASP A 130 -12.66 5.53 9.51
N LEU A 131 -12.35 6.21 8.40
CA LEU A 131 -12.37 7.66 8.35
C LEU A 131 -13.78 8.24 8.52
N PRO A 132 -13.92 9.36 9.24
CA PRO A 132 -15.16 10.13 9.26
C PRO A 132 -15.52 10.66 7.87
N ILE A 133 -16.83 10.79 7.60
CA ILE A 133 -17.37 11.28 6.32
C ILE A 133 -17.76 12.75 6.45
N LYS A 134 -17.46 13.58 5.44
CA LYS A 134 -18.01 14.92 5.26
C LYS A 134 -18.62 15.11 3.88
N GLU A 135 -19.67 15.91 3.81
CA GLU A 135 -20.33 16.28 2.55
C GLU A 135 -19.65 17.46 1.85
N ASN A 136 -18.98 18.32 2.61
CA ASN A 136 -18.34 19.52 2.09
C ASN A 136 -17.06 19.18 1.32
N GLU A 137 -16.62 20.15 0.51
CA GLU A 137 -15.33 20.09 -0.16
C GLU A 137 -14.19 19.95 0.87
N LEU A 138 -13.22 19.11 0.53
CA LEU A 138 -12.04 18.82 1.34
C LEU A 138 -10.80 19.33 0.60
N THR A 139 -9.79 19.76 1.35
CA THR A 139 -8.51 20.19 0.80
C THR A 139 -7.58 18.98 0.68
N GLN A 140 -6.92 18.81 -0.47
CA GLN A 140 -5.87 17.81 -0.61
C GLN A 140 -4.69 18.15 0.32
N ILE A 141 -4.29 17.21 1.16
CA ILE A 141 -3.25 17.38 2.20
C ILE A 141 -1.84 17.13 1.63
N GLY A 142 -1.71 16.54 0.43
CA GLY A 142 -0.42 16.18 -0.18
C GLY A 142 -0.24 16.54 -1.67
N PHE A 143 0.58 17.57 -1.91
CA PHE A 143 1.86 17.56 -2.64
C PHE A 143 2.73 18.71 -2.06
N PRO A 144 4.05 18.56 -1.83
CA PRO A 144 4.87 17.33 -1.78
C PRO A 144 4.88 16.67 -0.38
N ASP A 145 5.12 15.35 -0.34
CA ASP A 145 5.09 14.49 0.86
C ASP A 145 6.05 14.95 1.98
N ASN A 146 7.08 15.70 1.63
CA ASN A 146 8.06 16.25 2.58
C ASN A 146 7.54 17.39 3.46
N LEU A 147 6.29 17.82 3.30
CA LEU A 147 5.67 18.86 4.15
C LEU A 147 4.70 18.32 5.18
N THR A 148 4.44 17.01 5.14
CA THR A 148 3.41 16.38 5.94
C THR A 148 4.02 15.45 6.98
N PHE A 149 3.70 15.68 8.24
CA PHE A 149 4.00 14.76 9.33
C PHE A 149 2.73 13.97 9.66
N ASN A 150 2.70 12.67 9.38
CA ASN A 150 1.50 11.87 9.60
C ASN A 150 1.35 11.47 11.08
N ILE A 151 0.12 11.59 11.57
CA ILE A 151 -0.32 11.10 12.87
C ILE A 151 -1.46 10.12 12.62
N TYR A 152 -1.32 8.91 13.13
CA TYR A 152 -2.33 7.87 13.02
C TYR A 152 -3.00 7.68 14.36
N ALA A 153 -4.32 7.76 14.40
CA ALA A 153 -5.10 7.53 15.60
C ALA A 153 -6.23 6.53 15.30
N GLY A 154 -6.26 5.42 16.01
CA GLY A 154 -7.27 4.39 15.83
C GLY A 154 -7.28 3.39 16.97
N PHE A 155 -7.97 2.26 16.77
CA PHE A 155 -8.11 1.26 17.83
C PHE A 155 -7.41 -0.04 17.46
N SER A 156 -6.75 -0.64 18.45
CA SER A 156 -6.24 -2.01 18.37
C SER A 156 -6.52 -2.71 19.70
N ASN A 157 -7.11 -3.90 19.67
CA ASN A 157 -7.55 -4.63 20.87
C ASN A 157 -8.34 -3.74 21.85
N ASN A 158 -9.31 -2.98 21.32
CA ASN A 158 -10.16 -2.02 22.04
C ASN A 158 -9.42 -0.88 22.76
N SER A 159 -8.12 -0.73 22.56
CA SER A 159 -7.31 0.37 23.10
C SER A 159 -7.05 1.41 22.02
N LEU A 160 -7.16 2.69 22.38
CA LEU A 160 -6.75 3.79 21.52
C LEU A 160 -5.22 3.71 21.34
N ILE A 161 -4.78 3.70 20.09
CA ILE A 161 -3.39 3.85 19.69
C ILE A 161 -3.26 5.16 18.92
N VAL A 162 -2.27 5.96 19.29
CA VAL A 162 -1.91 7.19 18.58
C VAL A 162 -0.42 7.16 18.33
N LYS A 163 0.00 7.20 17.06
CA LYS A 163 1.38 6.95 16.66
C LYS A 163 1.79 7.76 15.44
N THR A 164 3.05 7.68 15.06
CA THR A 164 3.63 8.36 13.89
C THR A 164 4.15 7.34 12.87
N ASP A 165 4.79 7.82 11.81
CA ASP A 165 5.56 6.97 10.89
C ASP A 165 6.81 6.35 11.58
N PHE A 166 7.30 6.95 12.67
CA PHE A 166 8.58 6.61 13.29
C PHE A 166 8.45 5.87 14.62
N SER A 167 7.34 6.06 15.35
CA SER A 167 7.13 5.52 16.68
C SER A 167 5.73 4.95 16.86
N SER A 168 5.58 4.06 17.84
CA SER A 168 4.32 3.40 18.20
C SER A 168 3.45 4.22 19.17
N ASP A 169 3.97 5.34 19.68
CA ASP A 169 3.27 6.27 20.57
C ASP A 169 3.76 7.72 20.35
N LEU A 170 3.17 8.71 21.03
CA LEU A 170 3.56 10.12 20.88
C LEU A 170 4.65 10.59 21.87
N LYS A 171 5.31 9.70 22.62
CA LYS A 171 6.26 10.12 23.68
C LYS A 171 7.45 10.91 23.13
N ASN A 172 7.89 10.59 21.92
CA ASN A 172 9.04 11.24 21.26
C ASN A 172 8.63 12.30 20.23
N LEU A 173 7.35 12.69 20.20
CA LEU A 173 6.78 13.54 19.15
C LEU A 173 7.57 14.85 18.96
N GLU A 174 7.97 15.53 20.04
CA GLU A 174 8.72 16.79 19.93
C GLU A 174 10.07 16.61 19.22
N LYS A 175 10.79 15.53 19.55
CA LYS A 175 12.06 15.19 18.89
C LYS A 175 11.83 14.85 17.42
N GLU A 176 10.85 14.00 17.12
CA GLU A 176 10.52 13.60 15.75
C GLU A 176 10.13 14.79 14.88
N VAL A 177 9.32 15.71 15.41
CA VAL A 177 8.94 16.94 14.70
C VAL A 177 10.14 17.86 14.51
N THR A 178 11.04 17.95 15.49
CA THR A 178 12.27 18.73 15.36
C THR A 178 13.18 18.16 14.27
N ASP A 179 13.35 16.84 14.23
CA ASP A 179 14.15 16.15 13.22
C ASP A 179 13.53 16.31 11.83
N PHE A 180 12.23 16.11 11.71
CA PHE A 180 11.47 16.34 10.47
C PHE A 180 11.63 17.77 9.95
N LYS A 181 11.49 18.77 10.83
CA LYS A 181 11.67 20.18 10.48
C LYS A 181 13.10 20.49 10.09
N LYS A 182 14.11 19.92 10.75
CA LYS A 182 15.53 20.09 10.43
C LYS A 182 15.88 19.54 9.04
N ASN A 183 15.26 18.42 8.65
CA ASN A 183 15.44 17.80 7.35
C ASN A 183 14.63 18.47 6.23
N SER A 184 13.74 19.40 6.58
CA SER A 184 12.95 20.18 5.64
C SER A 184 13.71 21.42 5.14
N ARG A 185 13.50 21.78 3.87
CA ARG A 185 14.03 23.03 3.28
C ARG A 185 13.52 24.25 4.05
N GLU A 186 14.40 25.21 4.35
CA GLU A 186 14.08 26.40 5.17
C GLU A 186 12.85 27.16 4.66
N GLU A 187 12.79 27.42 3.37
CA GLU A 187 11.70 28.11 2.69
C GLU A 187 10.37 27.37 2.74
N LEU A 188 10.40 26.06 3.04
CA LEU A 188 9.20 25.22 3.13
C LEU A 188 8.72 25.03 4.57
N LYS A 189 9.51 25.41 5.58
CA LYS A 189 9.22 25.14 7.00
C LYS A 189 7.90 25.75 7.48
N THR A 190 7.48 26.88 6.91
CA THR A 190 6.21 27.54 7.24
C THR A 190 4.99 26.80 6.72
N PHE A 191 5.17 25.87 5.77
CA PHE A 191 4.11 25.07 5.17
C PHE A 191 4.00 23.67 5.77
N LEU A 192 4.88 23.32 6.72
CA LEU A 192 4.80 22.06 7.44
C LEU A 192 3.46 21.95 8.16
N ARG A 193 2.94 20.72 8.20
CA ARG A 193 1.62 20.42 8.73
C ARG A 193 1.57 19.00 9.25
N PHE A 194 0.71 18.79 10.23
CA PHE A 194 0.25 17.46 10.62
C PHE A 194 -0.86 17.01 9.70
N ASN A 195 -0.79 15.75 9.28
CA ASN A 195 -1.91 15.01 8.73
C ASN A 195 -2.42 14.02 9.78
N LEU A 196 -3.52 14.37 10.42
CA LEU A 196 -4.18 13.56 11.43
C LEU A 196 -5.18 12.62 10.77
N ILE A 197 -4.76 11.37 10.61
CA ILE A 197 -5.57 10.27 10.08
C ILE A 197 -6.18 9.55 11.28
N ALA A 198 -7.44 9.86 11.57
CA ALA A 198 -8.09 9.47 12.81
C ALA A 198 -9.39 8.71 12.57
N ASP A 199 -9.57 7.60 13.29
CA ASP A 199 -10.79 6.79 13.26
C ASP A 199 -12.01 7.62 13.68
N LYS A 200 -13.14 7.35 13.02
CA LYS A 200 -14.41 8.06 13.26
C LYS A 200 -14.94 7.89 14.68
N ASN A 201 -14.55 6.83 15.38
CA ASN A 201 -15.04 6.52 16.73
C ASN A 201 -14.20 7.19 17.84
N ILE A 202 -13.12 7.91 17.49
CA ILE A 202 -12.37 8.70 18.47
C ILE A 202 -13.27 9.83 18.99
N THR A 203 -13.42 9.90 20.32
CA THR A 203 -14.26 10.92 20.97
C THR A 203 -13.65 12.31 20.84
N GLU A 204 -14.46 13.35 21.02
CA GLU A 204 -13.97 14.73 21.04
C GLU A 204 -12.89 14.94 22.10
N SER A 205 -13.07 14.41 23.31
CA SER A 205 -12.07 14.50 24.38
C SER A 205 -10.74 13.82 24.04
N GLN A 206 -10.78 12.66 23.37
CA GLN A 206 -9.56 11.98 22.91
C GLN A 206 -8.90 12.78 21.78
N MET A 207 -9.69 13.30 20.84
CA MET A 207 -9.22 14.13 19.75
C MET A 207 -8.55 15.41 20.26
N ASP A 208 -9.15 16.09 21.23
CA ASP A 208 -8.59 17.28 21.86
C ASP A 208 -7.28 16.97 22.58
N SER A 209 -7.20 15.85 23.30
CA SER A 209 -5.95 15.39 23.93
C SER A 209 -4.82 15.15 22.91
N ILE A 210 -5.15 14.60 21.73
CA ILE A 210 -4.17 14.43 20.63
C ILE A 210 -3.74 15.80 20.12
N LYS A 211 -4.69 16.68 19.77
CA LYS A 211 -4.41 18.03 19.23
C LYS A 211 -3.56 18.85 20.19
N ASP A 212 -3.80 18.76 21.50
CA ASP A 212 -3.02 19.46 22.51
C ASP A 212 -1.56 19.02 22.55
N GLN A 213 -1.28 17.73 22.31
CA GLN A 213 0.10 17.25 22.17
C GLN A 213 0.75 17.77 20.88
N LEU A 214 0.03 17.77 19.76
CA LEU A 214 0.53 18.29 18.48
C LEU A 214 0.85 19.79 18.57
N LYS A 215 -0.04 20.58 19.20
CA LYS A 215 0.11 22.04 19.38
C LYS A 215 1.28 22.46 20.26
N ARG A 216 1.84 21.55 21.07
CA ARG A 216 3.06 21.81 21.87
C ARG A 216 4.33 21.73 21.03
N THR A 217 4.24 21.24 19.80
CA THR A 217 5.39 21.13 18.90
C THR A 217 5.54 22.39 18.03
N SER A 218 6.58 22.43 17.20
CA SER A 218 6.88 23.59 16.36
C SER A 218 6.14 23.63 15.01
N ILE A 219 5.19 22.72 14.78
CA ILE A 219 4.30 22.70 13.60
C ILE A 219 2.91 23.15 14.06
N GLU A 220 2.39 24.22 13.46
CA GLU A 220 1.13 24.84 13.88
C GLU A 220 -0.10 24.32 13.13
N ARG A 221 0.09 23.82 11.91
CA ARG A 221 -1.01 23.47 11.01
C ARG A 221 -1.40 22.02 11.24
N ILE A 222 -2.64 21.77 11.65
CA ILE A 222 -3.21 20.43 11.78
C ILE A 222 -4.33 20.28 10.76
N PHE A 223 -4.25 19.26 9.93
CA PHE A 223 -5.34 18.84 9.06
C PHE A 223 -5.83 17.48 9.50
N ARG A 224 -7.14 17.29 9.63
CA ARG A 224 -7.74 15.97 9.84
C ARG A 224 -8.23 15.41 8.51
N THR A 225 -7.90 14.16 8.24
CA THR A 225 -8.32 13.43 7.03
C THR A 225 -9.77 12.94 7.15
N TYR A 226 -10.53 13.04 6.06
CA TYR A 226 -11.93 12.63 5.95
C TYR A 226 -12.20 11.88 4.63
N LYS A 227 -13.32 11.17 4.55
CA LYS A 227 -13.94 10.69 3.30
C LYS A 227 -14.96 11.73 2.81
N ASN A 228 -15.10 11.89 1.50
CA ASN A 228 -16.25 12.58 0.89
C ASN A 228 -16.60 11.94 -0.47
N LYS A 229 -17.60 12.49 -1.18
CA LYS A 229 -18.05 11.99 -2.50
C LYS A 229 -17.00 12.09 -3.61
N GLN A 230 -15.96 12.89 -3.41
CA GLN A 230 -14.90 13.15 -4.39
C GLN A 230 -13.61 12.38 -4.07
N THR A 231 -13.52 11.73 -2.92
CA THR A 231 -12.29 11.04 -2.50
C THR A 231 -12.37 9.55 -2.76
N ASP A 232 -11.47 9.06 -3.60
CA ASP A 232 -11.24 7.63 -3.84
C ASP A 232 -9.87 7.22 -3.25
N TYR A 233 -9.91 6.56 -2.10
CA TYR A 233 -8.74 5.98 -1.45
C TYR A 233 -8.46 4.54 -1.89
N GLU A 234 -9.34 3.92 -2.69
CA GLU A 234 -9.19 2.53 -3.12
C GLU A 234 -8.05 2.40 -4.12
N ASN A 235 -7.93 3.36 -5.04
CA ASN A 235 -6.94 3.30 -6.11
C ASN A 235 -5.66 4.07 -5.79
N ASN A 236 -5.73 5.18 -5.05
CA ASN A 236 -4.55 5.99 -4.70
C ASN A 236 -4.75 6.71 -3.36
N LEU A 237 -3.71 6.74 -2.52
CA LEU A 237 -3.72 7.44 -1.25
C LEU A 237 -3.35 8.91 -1.44
N ASN A 238 -4.30 9.69 -1.94
CA ASN A 238 -4.23 11.15 -1.89
C ASN A 238 -5.07 11.64 -0.71
N TRP A 239 -4.44 12.02 0.40
CA TRP A 239 -5.19 12.45 1.59
C TRP A 239 -5.97 13.74 1.35
N PHE A 240 -7.23 13.76 1.77
CA PHE A 240 -8.08 14.94 1.76
C PHE A 240 -8.61 15.22 3.16
N GLY A 241 -8.67 16.50 3.52
CA GLY A 241 -9.19 16.86 4.83
C GLY A 241 -9.41 18.34 5.07
N GLN A 242 -9.57 18.69 6.34
CA GLN A 242 -9.89 20.05 6.79
C GLN A 242 -8.98 20.47 7.93
N LYS A 243 -8.72 21.77 8.00
CA LYS A 243 -7.93 22.36 9.08
C LYS A 243 -8.69 22.24 10.41
N GLU A 244 -7.98 21.84 11.46
CA GLU A 244 -8.45 21.76 12.86
C GLU A 244 -7.94 22.94 13.71
#